data_AF-A0A526Y4G1-F1
#
_entry.id   AF-A0A526Y4G1-F1
#
_cell.length_a   1.000
_cell.length_b   1.000
_cell.length_c   1.000
_cell.angle_alpha   90.00
_cell.angle_beta   90.00
_cell.angle_gamma   90.00
#
_symmetry.space_group_name_H-M   'P 1'
#
loop_
_entity.id
_entity.type
_entity.pdbx_description
1 polymer ?
#
loop_
_entity_poly.entity_id
_entity_poly.type
_entity_poly.pdbx_seq_one_letter_code
_entity_poly.pdbx_strand_id
1 'polypeptide(L)'
;VIQDLLNRFMKDNPDINVILDNVAYKVVQEQLPVELEAGRGPDIARVTNIKELADHWLDLTPVVADPAYWQTNFGDQFDWMRPDSSKIIPGFMTQITLTGGFVNKTLFEQAGVPIPADTATWDEWVDA
;
A
#
# COMPACT_ATOMS: atom_id res chain seq x y z
N VAL A 1 -8.26 -12.74 6.54
CA VAL A 1 -9.15 -11.56 6.39
C VAL A 1 -9.59 -11.38 4.94
N ILE A 2 -8.68 -11.19 3.96
CA ILE A 2 -9.09 -10.93 2.56
C ILE A 2 -9.87 -12.10 1.91
N GLN A 3 -9.45 -13.35 2.13
CA GLN A 3 -10.18 -14.52 1.61
C GLN A 3 -11.63 -14.57 2.06
N ASP A 4 -11.92 -14.22 3.33
CA ASP A 4 -13.28 -14.22 3.86
C ASP A 4 -14.16 -13.13 3.19
N LEU A 5 -13.59 -11.94 2.97
CA LEU A 5 -14.27 -10.87 2.23
C LEU A 5 -14.62 -11.31 0.80
N LEU A 6 -13.66 -11.94 0.11
CA LEU A 6 -13.88 -12.46 -1.24
C LEU A 6 -14.93 -13.57 -1.27
N ASN A 7 -14.91 -14.48 -0.30
CA ASN A 7 -15.92 -15.53 -0.21
C ASN A 7 -17.34 -14.97 -0.01
N ARG A 8 -17.49 -13.92 0.82
CA ARG A 8 -18.78 -13.23 1.00
C ARG A 8 -19.21 -12.51 -0.27
N PHE A 9 -18.30 -11.82 -0.93
CA PHE A 9 -18.56 -11.16 -2.22
C PHE A 9 -19.03 -12.17 -3.28
N MET A 10 -18.33 -13.28 -3.46
CA MET A 10 -18.71 -14.32 -4.45
C MET A 10 -20.03 -15.02 -4.10
N LYS A 11 -20.37 -15.11 -2.81
CA LYS A 11 -21.68 -15.63 -2.38
C LYS A 11 -22.84 -14.74 -2.82
N ASP A 12 -22.64 -13.42 -2.76
CA ASP A 12 -23.65 -12.43 -3.15
C ASP A 12 -23.64 -12.14 -4.66
N ASN A 13 -22.57 -12.53 -5.36
CA ASN A 13 -22.37 -12.35 -6.81
C ASN A 13 -21.98 -13.71 -7.44
N PRO A 14 -22.93 -14.65 -7.61
CA PRO A 14 -22.64 -16.04 -7.97
C PRO A 14 -22.09 -16.22 -9.40
N ASP A 15 -22.22 -15.20 -10.24
CA ASP A 15 -21.68 -15.12 -11.59
C ASP A 15 -20.23 -14.62 -11.63
N ILE A 16 -19.71 -14.10 -10.52
CA ILE A 16 -18.35 -13.57 -10.40
C ILE A 16 -17.49 -14.54 -9.59
N ASN A 17 -16.44 -15.05 -10.22
CA ASN A 17 -15.41 -15.86 -9.56
C ASN A 17 -14.14 -15.03 -9.36
N VAL A 18 -13.71 -14.83 -8.12
CA VAL A 18 -12.48 -14.10 -7.77
C VAL A 18 -11.40 -15.09 -7.37
N ILE A 19 -10.29 -15.08 -8.11
CA ILE A 19 -9.11 -15.90 -7.83
C ILE A 19 -8.09 -15.03 -7.06
N LEU A 20 -7.71 -15.48 -5.87
CA LEU A 20 -6.71 -14.79 -5.04
C LEU A 20 -5.35 -15.48 -5.17
N ASP A 21 -4.43 -14.82 -5.88
CA ASP A 21 -3.02 -15.24 -5.91
C ASP A 21 -2.27 -14.64 -4.71
N ASN A 22 -1.99 -15.50 -3.73
CA ASN A 22 -1.20 -15.13 -2.56
C ASN A 22 0.28 -15.48 -2.78
N VAL A 23 1.08 -14.47 -3.06
CA VAL A 23 2.51 -14.61 -3.35
C VAL A 23 3.36 -13.86 -2.34
N ALA A 24 4.66 -14.19 -2.27
CA ALA A 24 5.60 -13.46 -1.44
C ALA A 24 5.75 -12.01 -1.92
N TYR A 25 5.98 -11.07 -1.00
CA TYR A 25 6.16 -9.66 -1.32
C TYR A 25 7.21 -9.42 -2.42
N LYS A 26 8.32 -10.16 -2.38
CA LYS A 26 9.39 -10.10 -3.40
C LYS A 26 8.89 -10.47 -4.80
N VAL A 27 7.98 -11.43 -4.90
CA VAL A 27 7.37 -11.83 -6.18
C VAL A 27 6.56 -10.66 -6.76
N VAL A 28 5.81 -9.94 -5.93
CA VAL A 28 5.09 -8.73 -6.38
C VAL A 28 6.06 -7.68 -6.91
N GLN A 29 7.20 -7.45 -6.23
CA GLN A 29 8.16 -6.44 -6.68
C GLN A 29 8.88 -6.82 -7.99
N GLU A 30 9.22 -8.09 -8.18
CA GLU A 30 10.08 -8.52 -9.30
C GLU A 30 9.29 -9.01 -10.51
N GLN A 31 8.15 -9.69 -10.32
CA GLN A 31 7.42 -10.36 -11.40
C GLN A 31 6.22 -9.56 -11.89
N LEU A 32 5.49 -8.88 -11.00
CA LEU A 32 4.29 -8.13 -11.40
C LEU A 32 4.59 -7.07 -12.48
N PRO A 33 5.67 -6.26 -12.38
CA PRO A 33 5.96 -5.29 -13.44
C PRO A 33 6.18 -5.96 -14.80
N VAL A 34 6.87 -7.11 -14.84
CA VAL A 34 7.13 -7.85 -16.07
C VAL A 34 5.83 -8.38 -16.68
N GLU A 35 4.92 -8.91 -15.87
CA GLU A 35 3.62 -9.38 -16.35
C GLU A 35 2.71 -8.24 -16.83
N LEU A 36 2.77 -7.06 -16.19
CA LEU A 36 2.06 -5.87 -16.64
C LEU A 36 2.56 -5.41 -18.02
N GLU A 37 3.88 -5.29 -18.22
CA GLU A 37 4.47 -4.97 -19.53
C GLU A 37 4.14 -6.02 -20.61
N ALA A 38 3.99 -7.28 -20.21
CA ALA A 38 3.58 -8.36 -21.09
C ALA A 38 2.06 -8.41 -21.36
N GLY A 39 1.26 -7.53 -20.75
CA GLY A 39 -0.21 -7.52 -20.87
C GLY A 39 -0.90 -8.71 -20.19
N ARG A 40 -0.25 -9.33 -19.20
CA ARG A 40 -0.73 -10.50 -18.45
C ARG A 40 -0.89 -10.24 -16.95
N GLY A 41 -0.89 -8.98 -16.54
CA GLY A 41 -1.13 -8.60 -15.16
C GLY A 41 -2.53 -8.99 -14.66
N PRO A 42 -2.73 -9.04 -13.33
CA PRO A 42 -4.03 -9.31 -12.73
C PRO A 42 -4.98 -8.10 -12.90
N ASP A 43 -6.29 -8.33 -12.75
CA ASP A 43 -7.30 -7.27 -12.79
C ASP A 43 -7.18 -6.31 -11.59
N ILE A 44 -6.79 -6.84 -10.42
CA ILE A 44 -6.64 -6.09 -9.17
C ILE A 44 -5.34 -6.53 -8.51
N ALA A 45 -4.49 -5.57 -8.17
CA ALA A 45 -3.25 -5.82 -7.45
C ALA A 45 -3.17 -4.98 -6.17
N ARG A 46 -2.64 -5.59 -5.11
CA ARG A 46 -2.22 -4.86 -3.90
C ARG A 46 -0.71 -4.71 -3.93
N VAL A 47 -0.24 -3.47 -4.05
CA VAL A 47 1.18 -3.14 -4.25
C VAL A 47 1.66 -2.05 -3.29
N THR A 48 2.97 -1.85 -3.25
CA THR A 48 3.65 -0.80 -2.48
C THR A 48 4.38 0.20 -3.39
N ASN A 49 4.92 -0.25 -4.53
CA ASN A 49 5.60 0.59 -5.52
C ASN A 49 4.59 1.32 -6.44
N ILE A 50 3.64 2.05 -5.84
CA ILE A 50 2.45 2.55 -6.51
C ILE A 50 2.71 3.54 -7.66
N LYS A 51 3.73 4.40 -7.54
CA LYS A 51 4.05 5.40 -8.57
C LYS A 51 4.79 4.81 -9.77
N GLU A 52 5.59 3.77 -9.55
CA GLU A 52 6.33 3.09 -10.62
C GLU A 52 5.39 2.37 -11.60
N LEU A 53 4.18 2.03 -11.14
CA LEU A 53 3.15 1.37 -11.94
C LEU A 53 2.14 2.36 -12.53
N ALA A 54 2.45 3.65 -12.54
CA ALA A 54 1.50 4.71 -12.90
C ALA A 54 0.82 4.49 -14.26
N ASP A 55 1.58 4.05 -15.26
CA ASP A 55 1.10 3.86 -16.63
C ASP A 55 0.20 2.63 -16.80
N HIS A 56 0.11 1.78 -15.77
CA HIS A 56 -0.67 0.54 -15.78
C HIS A 56 -2.01 0.64 -15.04
N TRP A 57 -2.29 1.78 -14.36
CA TRP A 57 -3.55 1.95 -13.65
C TRP A 57 -4.72 2.28 -14.60
N LEU A 58 -5.83 1.58 -14.44
CA LEU A 58 -7.10 1.91 -15.08
C LEU A 58 -7.68 3.19 -14.48
N ASP A 59 -8.21 4.10 -15.31
CA ASP A 59 -9.05 5.18 -14.81
C ASP A 59 -10.38 4.62 -14.31
N LEU A 60 -10.58 4.66 -12.99
CA LEU A 60 -11.79 4.17 -12.34
C LEU A 60 -12.95 5.17 -12.37
N THR A 61 -12.70 6.43 -12.77
CA THR A 61 -13.73 7.49 -12.82
C THR A 61 -15.04 7.06 -13.52
N PRO A 62 -15.04 6.35 -14.67
CA PRO A 62 -16.26 5.93 -15.34
C PRO A 62 -16.95 4.70 -14.71
N VAL A 63 -16.29 3.96 -13.82
CA VAL A 63 -16.80 2.67 -13.30
C VAL A 63 -17.18 2.71 -11.82
N VAL A 64 -16.72 3.72 -11.07
CA VAL A 64 -17.16 3.92 -9.69
C VAL A 64 -18.53 4.60 -9.65
N ALA A 65 -19.40 4.15 -8.74
CA ALA A 65 -20.76 4.69 -8.63
C ALA A 65 -20.80 6.17 -8.21
N ASP A 66 -19.83 6.60 -7.40
CA ASP A 66 -19.72 7.98 -6.92
C ASP A 66 -18.26 8.45 -6.95
N PRO A 67 -17.81 9.06 -8.06
CA PRO A 67 -16.46 9.63 -8.15
C PRO A 67 -16.18 10.69 -7.09
N ALA A 68 -17.18 11.54 -6.75
CA ALA A 68 -16.99 12.60 -5.78
C ALA A 68 -16.66 12.05 -4.38
N TYR A 69 -17.31 10.96 -3.97
CA TYR A 69 -16.94 10.23 -2.76
C TYR A 69 -15.47 9.79 -2.79
N TRP A 70 -15.00 9.23 -3.89
CA TRP A 70 -13.61 8.79 -4.02
C TRP A 70 -12.63 9.97 -3.94
N GLN A 71 -12.92 11.07 -4.64
CA GLN A 71 -12.12 12.29 -4.55
C GLN A 71 -12.06 12.83 -3.11
N THR A 72 -13.19 12.91 -2.40
CA THR A 72 -13.22 13.43 -1.03
C THR A 72 -12.48 12.56 -0.03
N ASN A 73 -12.57 11.23 -0.15
CA ASN A 73 -12.07 10.32 0.87
C ASN A 73 -10.66 9.77 0.58
N PHE A 74 -10.24 9.73 -0.69
CA PHE A 74 -8.97 9.12 -1.11
C PHE A 74 -8.12 10.03 -2.00
N GLY A 75 -8.65 11.20 -2.38
CA GLY A 75 -8.04 12.08 -3.38
C GLY A 75 -6.64 12.58 -3.03
N ASP A 76 -6.36 12.76 -1.75
CA ASP A 76 -5.07 13.26 -1.24
C ASP A 76 -3.89 12.35 -1.63
N GLN A 77 -4.13 11.07 -1.91
CA GLN A 77 -3.09 10.11 -2.27
C GLN A 77 -3.12 9.71 -3.76
N PHE A 78 -4.04 10.21 -4.58
CA PHE A 78 -4.12 9.80 -6.00
C PHE A 78 -2.84 10.13 -6.76
N ASP A 79 -2.20 11.27 -6.48
CA ASP A 79 -0.94 11.66 -7.13
C ASP A 79 0.25 10.74 -6.81
N TRP A 80 0.14 9.94 -5.74
CA TRP A 80 1.14 8.92 -5.41
C TRP A 80 1.03 7.69 -6.32
N MET A 81 -0.08 7.52 -7.02
CA MET A 81 -0.36 6.36 -7.88
C MET A 81 -0.43 6.75 -9.36
N ARG A 82 -1.19 7.79 -9.70
CA ARG A 82 -1.54 8.10 -11.10
C ARG A 82 -0.37 8.73 -11.89
N PRO A 83 -0.37 8.68 -13.23
CA PRO A 83 0.59 9.40 -14.06
C PRO A 83 0.59 10.91 -13.76
N ASP A 84 1.74 11.55 -13.89
CA ASP A 84 1.85 12.99 -13.66
C ASP A 84 0.90 13.77 -14.56
N SER A 85 0.29 14.82 -14.00
CA SER A 85 -0.71 15.66 -14.68
C SER A 85 -2.03 14.97 -15.07
N SER A 86 -2.18 13.65 -14.84
CA SER A 86 -3.45 12.97 -15.05
C SER A 86 -4.47 13.33 -13.96
N LYS A 87 -5.74 13.08 -14.24
CA LYS A 87 -6.86 13.33 -13.31
C LYS A 87 -7.67 12.08 -12.99
N ILE A 88 -7.12 10.91 -13.33
CA ILE A 88 -7.80 9.63 -13.14
C ILE A 88 -8.00 9.33 -11.65
N ILE A 89 -8.96 8.45 -11.36
CA ILE A 89 -9.02 7.73 -10.08
C ILE A 89 -8.27 6.42 -10.29
N PRO A 90 -7.05 6.26 -9.76
CA PRO A 90 -6.21 5.08 -10.04
C PRO A 90 -6.51 3.89 -9.09
N GLY A 91 -7.25 4.13 -8.00
CA GLY A 91 -7.42 3.19 -6.90
C GLY A 91 -7.54 3.90 -5.56
N PHE A 92 -7.22 3.21 -4.46
CA PHE A 92 -7.27 3.76 -3.11
C PHE A 92 -6.22 3.11 -2.20
N MET A 93 -5.76 3.86 -1.20
CA MET A 93 -4.82 3.36 -0.20
C MET A 93 -5.54 2.46 0.81
N THR A 94 -5.13 1.20 0.90
CA THR A 94 -5.68 0.26 1.88
C THR A 94 -5.04 0.39 3.27
N GLN A 95 -3.78 0.83 3.32
CA GLN A 95 -3.00 1.01 4.55
C GLN A 95 -1.92 2.10 4.34
N ILE A 96 -1.58 2.81 5.41
CA ILE A 96 -0.42 3.71 5.48
C ILE A 96 0.45 3.23 6.64
N THR A 97 1.72 2.97 6.37
CA THR A 97 2.69 2.51 7.37
C THR A 97 3.71 3.60 7.65
N LEU A 98 4.02 3.81 8.93
CA LEU A 98 5.09 4.72 9.37
C LEU A 98 6.24 3.90 9.95
N THR A 99 7.47 4.30 9.62
CA THR A 99 8.68 3.77 10.27
C THR A 99 9.09 4.72 11.38
N GLY A 100 9.31 4.19 12.57
CA GLY A 100 9.77 4.95 13.74
C GLY A 100 10.78 4.16 14.56
N GLY A 101 11.56 4.89 15.36
CA GLY A 101 12.52 4.27 16.28
C GLY A 101 11.81 3.54 17.41
N PHE A 102 12.29 2.35 17.75
CA PHE A 102 11.90 1.60 18.94
C PHE A 102 13.15 1.32 19.77
N VAL A 103 13.03 1.46 21.09
CA VAL A 103 14.11 1.16 22.04
C VAL A 103 13.68 0.04 22.98
N ASN A 104 14.64 -0.80 23.37
CA ASN A 104 14.42 -1.79 24.41
C ASN A 104 14.84 -1.21 25.76
N LYS A 105 13.86 -0.81 26.57
CA LYS A 105 14.10 -0.17 27.88
C LYS A 105 14.94 -1.04 28.81
N THR A 106 14.77 -2.36 28.76
CA THR A 106 15.52 -3.29 29.61
C THR A 106 17.00 -3.34 29.21
N LEU A 107 17.32 -3.23 27.91
CA LEU A 107 18.72 -3.20 27.48
C LEU A 107 19.41 -1.90 27.91
N PHE A 108 18.71 -0.76 27.87
CA PHE A 108 19.24 0.51 28.41
C PHE A 108 19.52 0.42 29.91
N GLU A 109 18.59 -0.13 30.69
CA GLU A 109 18.75 -0.33 32.14
C GLU A 109 19.94 -1.26 32.45
N GLN A 110 20.05 -2.38 31.75
CA GLN A 110 21.14 -3.35 31.93
C GLN A 110 22.51 -2.76 31.56
N ALA A 111 22.56 -1.88 30.56
CA ALA A 111 23.77 -1.18 30.16
C ALA A 111 24.11 0.01 31.09
N GLY A 112 23.20 0.42 31.97
CA GLY A 112 23.36 1.62 32.79
C GLY A 112 23.35 2.92 31.98
N VAL A 113 22.81 2.88 30.76
CA VAL A 113 22.70 4.03 29.86
C VAL A 113 21.32 4.67 30.04
N PRO A 114 21.22 5.99 30.27
CA PRO A 114 19.93 6.67 30.29
C PRO A 114 19.34 6.71 28.88
N ILE A 115 18.04 6.46 28.76
CA ILE A 115 17.33 6.65 27.48
C ILE A 115 17.37 8.14 27.11
N PRO A 116 17.81 8.49 25.89
CA PRO A 116 17.82 9.88 25.43
C PRO A 116 16.43 10.54 25.53
N ALA A 117 16.41 11.86 25.79
CA ALA A 117 15.18 12.64 25.90
C ALA A 117 14.44 12.71 24.56
N ASP A 118 13.16 13.11 24.60
CA ASP A 118 12.35 13.34 23.40
C ASP A 118 12.88 14.48 22.50
N THR A 119 13.70 15.38 23.08
CA THR A 119 14.41 16.43 22.35
C THR A 119 15.83 16.03 21.91
N ALA A 120 16.25 14.78 22.13
CA ALA A 120 17.60 14.34 21.80
C ALA A 120 17.85 14.34 20.29
N THR A 121 19.05 14.76 19.92
CA THR A 121 19.59 14.73 18.56
C THR A 121 19.92 13.30 18.12
N TRP A 122 20.08 13.08 16.82
CA TRP A 122 20.53 11.79 16.30
C TRP A 122 21.91 11.38 16.83
N ASP A 123 22.82 12.33 17.02
CA ASP A 123 24.15 12.04 17.58
C ASP A 123 24.05 11.53 19.02
N GLU A 124 23.20 12.17 19.85
CA GLU A 124 22.93 11.71 21.22
C GLU A 124 22.25 10.33 21.26
N TRP A 125 21.43 9.99 20.25
CA TRP A 125 20.86 8.66 20.07
C TRP A 125 21.88 7.60 19.62
N VAL A 126 22.93 7.99 18.90
CA VAL A 126 24.02 7.10 18.47
C VAL A 126 25.02 6.85 19.59
N ASP A 127 25.26 7.85 20.43
CA ASP A 127 26.19 7.76 21.57
C ASP A 127 25.64 6.94 22.75
N ALA A 128 24.31 6.79 22.84
CA ALA A 128 23.61 6.06 23.91
C ALA A 128 23.42 4.57 23.59
#